data_AF-A0A542ICG3-F1
#
_entry.id   AF-A0A542ICG3-F1
#
_cell.length_a   1.000
_cell.length_b   1.000
_cell.length_c   1.000
_cell.angle_alpha   90.00
_cell.angle_beta   90.00
_cell.angle_gamma   90.00
#
_symmetry.space_group_name_H-M   'P 1'
#
loop_
_entity.id
_entity.type
_entity.pdbx_description
1 polymer ?
#
loop_
_entity_poly.entity_id
_entity_poly.type
_entity_poly.pdbx_seq_one_letter_code
_entity_poly.pdbx_strand_id
1 'polypeptide(L)'
;MSESDGIDDVLDGGMRQSLLIASRIAETLARRRQELLRQQEQQDAQAAHEARAQLAAQRSAVQAALSPVEKDQWWDKAQPHDIATVHAVAEGWKDHDPVALGAAERIRHEVLSRYGIDTHDVGADAAYLESGIQTITAERARLEALALSQEETRKAAAEHEKAMQLLAAARVEELRVQAEKLAAEMERYQVPVEYLANTELAQALRRAHNAKTPKAVAAADEDIKERMFLIGKDGINGPDLDQLRNETTASVNGANESHFEDPEFVKAAKEMHEAKLLAEGGFKGSQWMSLEQRYERAEKELFARLEGVGREIENRVTANDSNRLKDQGLKAESTSAADYGSAERQEAFAASLATTGANETQVRGRAAAERSEGTHPSGAVTMGKGAAKARKARAGASMGAERGKGGPGR
;
A
#
# COMPACT_ATOMS: atom_id res chain seq x y z
N MET A 1 -31.77 134.66 21.31
CA MET A 1 -32.49 134.12 22.47
C MET A 1 -33.46 133.11 21.89
N SER A 2 -33.02 131.89 21.57
CA SER A 2 -32.75 130.74 22.47
C SER A 2 -34.04 130.18 23.06
N GLU A 3 -34.70 129.34 22.29
CA GLU A 3 -35.65 128.34 22.75
C GLU A 3 -35.23 127.04 22.07
N SER A 4 -34.40 126.28 22.77
CA SER A 4 -33.99 124.91 22.48
C SER A 4 -34.26 124.18 23.78
N ASP A 5 -35.51 123.81 23.98
CA ASP A 5 -35.95 123.09 25.17
C ASP A 5 -36.88 121.96 24.72
N GLY A 6 -36.52 120.71 25.05
CA GLY A 6 -37.39 119.55 24.83
C GLY A 6 -36.85 118.32 24.10
N ILE A 7 -35.53 118.08 23.97
CA ILE A 7 -35.01 116.80 23.41
C ILE A 7 -33.99 116.09 24.32
N ASP A 8 -33.42 116.76 25.33
CA ASP A 8 -32.35 116.17 26.16
C ASP A 8 -32.86 115.31 27.33
N ASP A 9 -34.09 115.55 27.83
CA ASP A 9 -34.63 114.86 29.02
C ASP A 9 -35.35 113.52 28.70
N VAL A 10 -35.50 113.16 27.43
CA VAL A 10 -36.04 111.84 27.00
C VAL A 10 -34.91 110.83 26.72
N LEU A 11 -33.70 111.31 26.45
CA LEU A 11 -32.56 110.44 26.15
C LEU A 11 -31.86 109.93 27.43
N ASP A 12 -31.82 110.73 28.50
CA ASP A 12 -31.14 110.34 29.76
C ASP A 12 -31.97 109.36 30.62
N GLY A 13 -33.31 109.44 30.55
CA GLY A 13 -34.23 108.49 31.18
C GLY A 13 -34.25 107.10 30.52
N GLY A 14 -34.05 107.04 29.20
CA GLY A 14 -33.98 105.78 28.43
C GLY A 14 -32.67 105.01 28.62
N MET A 15 -31.57 105.70 28.91
CA MET A 15 -30.24 105.08 29.04
C MET A 15 -30.06 104.28 30.35
N ARG A 16 -30.64 104.76 31.46
CA ARG A 16 -30.67 103.98 32.72
C ARG A 16 -31.58 102.77 32.64
N GLN A 17 -32.71 102.90 31.93
CA GLN A 17 -33.63 101.79 31.70
C GLN A 17 -33.02 100.72 30.79
N SER A 18 -32.29 101.11 29.74
CA SER A 18 -31.61 100.18 28.84
C SER A 18 -30.41 99.48 29.49
N LEU A 19 -29.66 100.13 30.39
CA LEU A 19 -28.61 99.52 31.20
C LEU A 19 -29.14 98.43 32.15
N LEU A 20 -30.30 98.66 32.78
CA LEU A 20 -30.96 97.65 33.63
C LEU A 20 -31.46 96.45 32.81
N ILE A 21 -31.95 96.69 31.59
CA ILE A 21 -32.35 95.63 30.65
C ILE A 21 -31.12 94.85 30.14
N ALA A 22 -30.03 95.54 29.80
CA ALA A 22 -28.78 94.92 29.36
C ALA A 22 -28.10 94.09 30.46
N SER A 23 -28.13 94.56 31.71
CA SER A 23 -27.68 93.81 32.90
C SER A 23 -28.44 92.49 33.06
N ARG A 24 -29.77 92.52 32.93
CA ARG A 24 -30.60 91.32 33.02
C ARG A 24 -30.37 90.34 31.87
N ILE A 25 -30.05 90.84 30.68
CA ILE A 25 -29.66 90.01 29.53
C ILE A 25 -28.27 89.38 29.75
N ALA A 26 -27.30 90.15 30.27
CA ALA A 26 -25.98 89.63 30.61
C ALA A 26 -26.04 88.57 31.72
N GLU A 27 -26.87 88.80 32.74
CA GLU A 27 -27.07 87.86 33.84
C GLU A 27 -27.77 86.57 33.37
N THR A 28 -28.78 86.66 32.52
CA THR A 28 -29.45 85.47 31.97
C THR A 28 -28.55 84.67 31.03
N LEU A 29 -27.68 85.34 30.27
CA LEU A 29 -26.69 84.70 29.40
C LEU A 29 -25.56 84.03 30.20
N ALA A 30 -25.13 84.64 31.32
CA ALA A 30 -24.20 84.04 32.27
C ALA A 30 -24.79 82.80 32.95
N ARG A 31 -26.06 82.85 33.38
CA ARG A 31 -26.77 81.67 33.95
C ARG A 31 -26.89 80.54 32.94
N ARG A 32 -27.28 80.84 31.69
CA ARG A 32 -27.34 79.82 30.60
C ARG A 32 -25.98 79.17 30.33
N ARG A 33 -24.91 79.96 30.28
CA ARG A 33 -23.55 79.42 30.09
C ARG A 33 -23.13 78.52 31.27
N GLN A 34 -23.48 78.93 32.49
CA GLN A 34 -23.20 78.14 33.69
C GLN A 34 -24.03 76.85 33.74
N GLU A 35 -25.28 76.88 33.30
CA GLU A 35 -26.13 75.70 33.16
C GLU A 35 -25.59 74.73 32.10
N LEU A 36 -25.14 75.24 30.94
CA LEU A 36 -24.52 74.41 29.90
C LEU A 36 -23.22 73.74 30.39
N LEU A 37 -22.35 74.49 31.08
CA LEU A 37 -21.12 73.92 31.66
C LEU A 37 -21.42 72.84 32.72
N ARG A 38 -22.42 73.05 33.59
CA ARG A 38 -22.84 72.04 34.56
C ARG A 38 -23.44 70.81 33.90
N GLN A 39 -24.22 70.98 32.84
CA GLN A 39 -24.76 69.85 32.07
C GLN A 39 -23.62 69.04 31.42
N GLN A 40 -22.62 69.72 30.86
CA GLN A 40 -21.43 69.08 30.30
C GLN A 40 -20.64 68.33 31.38
N GLU A 41 -20.35 68.95 32.53
CA GLU A 41 -19.67 68.30 33.66
C GLU A 41 -20.45 67.07 34.19
N GLN A 42 -21.78 67.15 34.25
CA GLN A 42 -22.63 66.02 34.64
C GLN A 42 -22.59 64.88 33.62
N GLN A 43 -22.61 65.19 32.32
CA GLN A 43 -22.49 64.21 31.26
C GLN A 43 -21.10 63.54 31.29
N ASP A 44 -20.03 64.33 31.45
CA ASP A 44 -18.66 63.81 31.55
C ASP A 44 -18.48 62.94 32.79
N ALA A 45 -19.05 63.35 33.94
CA ALA A 45 -19.02 62.55 35.16
C ALA A 45 -19.78 61.22 35.00
N GLN A 46 -20.97 61.24 34.38
CA GLN A 46 -21.74 60.03 34.10
C GLN A 46 -20.99 59.09 33.14
N ALA A 47 -20.46 59.63 32.03
CA ALA A 47 -19.65 58.86 31.08
C ALA A 47 -18.41 58.25 31.75
N ALA A 48 -17.73 58.99 32.64
CA ALA A 48 -16.61 58.47 33.40
C ALA A 48 -17.01 57.37 34.39
N HIS A 49 -18.17 57.47 35.04
CA HIS A 49 -18.70 56.43 35.91
C HIS A 49 -19.07 55.16 35.13
N GLU A 50 -19.75 55.31 33.99
CA GLU A 50 -20.11 54.19 33.11
C GLU A 50 -18.86 53.48 32.56
N ALA A 51 -17.87 54.24 32.08
CA ALA A 51 -16.60 53.68 31.61
C ALA A 51 -15.86 52.91 32.72
N ARG A 52 -15.84 53.43 33.96
CA ARG A 52 -15.27 52.75 35.12
C ARG A 52 -16.04 51.47 35.48
N ALA A 53 -17.36 51.51 35.42
CA ALA A 53 -18.21 50.34 35.69
C ALA A 53 -17.99 49.23 34.65
N GLN A 54 -17.88 49.59 33.38
CA GLN A 54 -17.57 48.64 32.30
C GLN A 54 -16.19 48.01 32.48
N LEU A 55 -15.17 48.81 32.80
CA LEU A 55 -13.81 48.29 33.02
C LEU A 55 -13.73 47.39 34.26
N ALA A 56 -14.45 47.72 35.34
CA ALA A 56 -14.56 46.87 36.53
C ALA A 56 -15.25 45.53 36.21
N ALA A 57 -16.32 45.56 35.41
CA ALA A 57 -17.01 44.35 34.97
C ALA A 57 -16.11 43.47 34.09
N GLN A 58 -15.36 44.08 33.15
CA GLN A 58 -14.40 43.36 32.31
C GLN A 58 -13.29 42.71 33.14
N ARG A 59 -12.71 43.42 34.12
CA ARG A 59 -11.72 42.85 35.06
C ARG A 59 -12.27 41.66 35.83
N SER A 60 -13.49 41.77 36.37
CA SER A 60 -14.12 40.66 37.09
C SER A 60 -14.32 39.43 36.20
N ALA A 61 -14.66 39.62 34.93
CA ALA A 61 -14.82 38.52 33.97
C ALA A 61 -13.48 37.85 33.65
N VAL A 62 -12.40 38.63 33.47
CA VAL A 62 -11.05 38.12 33.26
C VAL A 62 -10.56 37.33 34.46
N GLN A 63 -10.72 37.84 35.68
CA GLN A 63 -10.33 37.14 36.90
C GLN A 63 -11.09 35.82 37.07
N ALA A 64 -12.38 35.79 36.73
CA ALA A 64 -13.16 34.56 36.74
C ALA A 64 -12.64 33.54 35.70
N ALA A 65 -12.26 33.99 34.51
CA ALA A 65 -11.70 33.14 33.46
C ALA A 65 -10.31 32.58 33.83
N LEU A 66 -9.50 33.33 34.58
CA LEU A 66 -8.17 32.93 35.01
C LEU A 66 -8.14 32.13 36.33
N SER A 67 -9.23 32.14 37.09
CA SER A 67 -9.35 31.39 38.37
C SER A 67 -8.96 29.90 38.30
N PRO A 68 -9.22 29.14 37.22
CA PRO A 68 -8.81 27.73 37.12
C PRO A 68 -7.29 27.53 37.09
N VAL A 69 -6.52 28.50 36.58
CA VAL A 69 -5.06 28.41 36.38
C VAL A 69 -4.32 28.19 37.70
N GLU A 70 -4.85 28.75 38.79
CA GLU A 70 -4.29 28.61 40.14
C GLU A 70 -4.45 27.20 40.73
N LYS A 71 -5.26 26.33 40.13
CA LYS A 71 -5.57 24.99 40.66
C LYS A 71 -4.78 23.93 39.91
N ASP A 72 -3.93 23.17 40.61
CA ASP A 72 -3.11 22.10 40.00
C ASP A 72 -3.95 21.05 39.27
N GLN A 73 -5.11 20.67 39.85
CA GLN A 73 -6.05 19.72 39.24
C GLN A 73 -6.61 20.14 37.87
N TRP A 74 -6.59 21.44 37.54
CA TRP A 74 -6.99 21.92 36.22
C TRP A 74 -5.92 21.53 35.20
N TRP A 75 -4.65 21.72 35.51
CA TRP A 75 -3.52 21.39 34.64
C TRP A 75 -3.40 19.90 34.30
N ASP A 76 -3.91 19.02 35.16
CA ASP A 76 -3.92 17.57 34.90
C ASP A 76 -4.96 17.16 33.84
N LYS A 77 -5.96 18.01 33.60
CA LYS A 77 -7.08 17.73 32.68
C LYS A 77 -7.19 18.72 31.52
N ALA A 78 -6.52 19.86 31.64
CA ALA A 78 -6.56 20.94 30.67
C ALA A 78 -6.11 20.44 29.30
N GLN A 79 -6.91 20.71 28.28
CA GLN A 79 -6.56 20.43 26.90
C GLN A 79 -5.65 21.54 26.35
N PRO A 80 -4.88 21.29 25.27
CA PRO A 80 -4.04 22.30 24.64
C PRO A 80 -4.79 23.61 24.34
N HIS A 81 -6.05 23.50 23.86
CA HIS A 81 -6.93 24.63 23.59
C HIS A 81 -7.29 25.45 24.84
N ASP A 82 -7.56 24.78 25.96
CA ASP A 82 -7.91 25.44 27.22
C ASP A 82 -6.73 26.29 27.71
N ILE A 83 -5.51 25.72 27.65
CA ILE A 83 -4.27 26.36 28.04
C ILE A 83 -3.98 27.58 27.16
N ALA A 84 -4.12 27.44 25.84
CA ALA A 84 -3.95 28.53 24.89
C ALA A 84 -4.95 29.66 25.10
N THR A 85 -6.20 29.33 25.42
CA THR A 85 -7.26 30.32 25.66
C THR A 85 -6.99 31.14 26.92
N VAL A 86 -6.67 30.50 28.04
CA VAL A 86 -6.35 31.24 29.28
C VAL A 86 -5.06 32.03 29.16
N HIS A 87 -4.09 31.53 28.38
CA HIS A 87 -2.87 32.26 28.06
C HIS A 87 -3.17 33.56 27.31
N ALA A 88 -3.98 33.50 26.25
CA ALA A 88 -4.36 34.69 25.48
C ALA A 88 -5.08 35.74 26.34
N VAL A 89 -5.95 35.29 27.26
CA VAL A 89 -6.65 36.18 28.20
C VAL A 89 -5.66 36.82 29.18
N ALA A 90 -4.75 36.05 29.76
CA ALA A 90 -3.74 36.57 30.68
C ALA A 90 -2.81 37.56 29.98
N GLU A 91 -2.35 37.24 28.77
CA GLU A 91 -1.40 38.03 28.02
C GLU A 91 -1.99 39.35 27.51
N GLY A 92 -3.29 39.37 27.17
CA GLY A 92 -3.99 40.60 26.80
C GLY A 92 -4.25 41.56 27.97
N TRP A 93 -4.26 41.06 29.21
CA TRP A 93 -4.63 41.84 30.40
C TRP A 93 -3.48 42.06 31.40
N LYS A 94 -2.30 41.46 31.18
CA LYS A 94 -1.17 41.52 32.13
C LYS A 94 -0.71 42.95 32.50
N ASP A 95 -0.82 43.90 31.57
CA ASP A 95 -0.42 45.30 31.79
C ASP A 95 -1.50 46.10 32.55
N HIS A 96 -2.72 45.56 32.66
CA HIS A 96 -3.91 46.25 33.17
C HIS A 96 -4.50 45.64 34.45
N ASP A 97 -4.15 44.39 34.79
CA ASP A 97 -4.60 43.68 35.99
C ASP A 97 -3.45 42.83 36.60
N PRO A 98 -3.06 43.05 37.88
CA PRO A 98 -2.02 42.24 38.53
C PRO A 98 -2.37 40.76 38.67
N VAL A 99 -3.66 40.38 38.71
CA VAL A 99 -4.08 38.97 38.73
C VAL A 99 -3.76 38.30 37.39
N ALA A 100 -3.95 39.02 36.28
CA ALA A 100 -3.63 38.53 34.94
C ALA A 100 -2.11 38.36 34.76
N LEU A 101 -1.30 39.26 35.32
CA LEU A 101 0.16 39.12 35.35
C LEU A 101 0.61 37.87 36.11
N GLY A 102 0.04 37.63 37.30
CA GLY A 102 0.33 36.42 38.09
C GLY A 102 -0.04 35.13 37.35
N ALA A 103 -1.21 35.12 36.71
CA ALA A 103 -1.65 34.00 35.89
C ALA A 103 -0.73 33.77 34.67
N ALA A 104 -0.27 34.82 33.99
CA ALA A 104 0.65 34.72 32.86
C ALA A 104 1.98 34.05 33.25
N GLU A 105 2.57 34.45 34.38
CA GLU A 105 3.80 33.84 34.89
C GLU A 105 3.61 32.38 35.30
N ARG A 106 2.48 32.06 35.95
CA ARG A 106 2.17 30.67 36.32
C ARG A 106 1.96 29.80 35.07
N ILE A 107 1.23 30.30 34.07
CA ILE A 107 1.04 29.60 32.80
C ILE A 107 2.38 29.33 32.13
N ARG A 108 3.27 30.34 32.07
CA ARG A 108 4.61 30.17 31.53
C ARG A 108 5.38 29.06 32.24
N HIS A 109 5.37 29.05 33.57
CA HIS A 109 6.08 28.04 34.36
C HIS A 109 5.55 26.63 34.10
N GLU A 110 4.23 26.44 34.12
CA GLU A 110 3.59 25.14 33.89
C GLU A 110 3.79 24.65 32.45
N VAL A 111 3.65 25.54 31.47
CA VAL A 111 3.86 25.19 30.06
C VAL A 111 5.31 24.80 29.79
N LEU A 112 6.27 25.55 30.35
CA LEU A 112 7.68 25.23 30.25
C LEU A 112 8.01 23.91 30.96
N SER A 113 7.50 23.70 32.18
CA SER A 113 7.77 22.47 32.95
C SER A 113 7.15 21.23 32.31
N ARG A 114 5.90 21.31 31.83
CA ARG A 114 5.17 20.15 31.30
C ARG A 114 5.50 19.88 29.85
N TYR A 115 5.67 20.91 29.03
CA TYR A 115 5.83 20.78 27.58
C TYR A 115 7.17 21.28 27.06
N GLY A 116 7.96 22.02 27.85
CA GLY A 116 9.26 22.54 27.40
C GLY A 116 9.15 23.76 26.47
N ILE A 117 7.97 24.40 26.41
CA ILE A 117 7.72 25.58 25.59
C ILE A 117 7.80 26.81 26.48
N ASP A 118 8.66 27.79 26.15
CA ASP A 118 8.62 29.09 26.81
C ASP A 118 7.57 29.98 26.12
N THR A 119 6.55 30.41 26.87
CA THR A 119 5.47 31.22 26.30
C THR A 119 5.92 32.64 25.94
N HIS A 120 7.06 33.12 26.46
CA HIS A 120 7.63 34.41 26.03
C HIS A 120 8.04 34.41 24.56
N ASP A 121 8.55 33.29 24.04
CA ASP A 121 8.96 33.16 22.64
C ASP A 121 7.75 33.09 21.68
N VAL A 122 6.59 32.74 22.22
CA VAL A 122 5.33 32.57 21.47
C VAL A 122 4.51 33.87 21.42
N GLY A 123 4.59 34.70 22.47
CA GLY A 123 3.78 35.92 22.59
C GLY A 123 2.28 35.61 22.66
N ALA A 124 1.42 36.57 22.31
CA ALA A 124 -0.03 36.43 22.44
C ALA A 124 -0.71 35.47 21.42
N ASP A 125 0.05 34.72 20.63
CA ASP A 125 -0.49 33.80 19.63
C ASP A 125 -0.95 32.47 20.27
N ALA A 126 -2.25 32.42 20.58
CA ALA A 126 -2.91 31.25 21.14
C ALA A 126 -2.83 30.03 20.22
N ALA A 127 -2.96 30.23 18.90
CA ALA A 127 -3.00 29.13 17.94
C ALA A 127 -1.63 28.45 17.82
N TYR A 128 -0.56 29.24 17.87
CA TYR A 128 0.80 28.71 17.89
C TYR A 128 1.07 27.90 19.17
N LEU A 129 0.69 28.45 20.34
CA LEU A 129 0.85 27.75 21.62
C LEU A 129 0.07 26.43 21.66
N GLU A 130 -1.18 26.45 21.22
CA GLU A 130 -2.05 25.27 21.14
C GLU A 130 -1.39 24.18 20.26
N SER A 131 -0.94 24.55 19.06
CA SER A 131 -0.28 23.66 18.12
C SER A 131 1.02 23.05 18.68
N GLY A 132 1.83 23.87 19.37
CA GLY A 132 3.06 23.43 20.02
C GLY A 132 2.79 22.38 21.10
N ILE A 133 1.84 22.65 22.01
CA ILE A 133 1.44 21.71 23.07
C ILE A 133 0.84 20.44 22.46
N GLN A 134 0.02 20.56 21.42
CA GLN A 134 -0.59 19.42 20.74
C GLN A 134 0.46 18.51 20.07
N THR A 135 1.49 19.10 19.46
CA THR A 135 2.58 18.35 18.83
C THR A 135 3.36 17.53 19.86
N ILE A 136 3.69 18.14 21.01
CA ILE A 136 4.47 17.48 22.06
C ILE A 136 3.67 16.37 22.74
N THR A 137 2.38 16.59 22.99
CA THR A 137 1.50 15.56 23.56
C THR A 137 1.29 14.38 22.60
N ALA A 138 1.11 14.64 21.31
CA ALA A 138 0.99 13.61 20.29
C ALA A 138 2.29 12.78 20.15
N GLU A 139 3.46 13.42 20.16
CA GLU A 139 4.74 12.72 20.05
C GLU A 139 5.01 11.85 21.29
N ARG A 140 4.70 12.34 22.50
CA ARG A 140 4.80 11.52 23.72
C ARG A 140 3.90 10.30 23.66
N ALA A 141 2.63 10.46 23.27
CA ALA A 141 1.69 9.34 23.12
C ALA A 141 2.19 8.32 22.08
N ARG A 142 2.81 8.79 20.99
CA ARG A 142 3.43 7.93 19.98
C ARG A 142 4.62 7.14 20.53
N LEU A 143 5.50 7.77 21.30
CA LEU A 143 6.64 7.12 21.93
C LEU A 143 6.20 6.07 22.96
N GLU A 144 5.19 6.36 23.76
CA GLU A 144 4.61 5.41 24.72
C GLU A 144 3.98 4.21 24.01
N ALA A 145 3.20 4.44 22.95
CA ALA A 145 2.62 3.36 22.14
C ALA A 145 3.70 2.48 21.49
N LEU A 146 4.79 3.08 21.02
CA LEU A 146 5.93 2.36 20.47
C LEU A 146 6.66 1.54 21.55
N ALA A 147 6.84 2.08 22.75
CA ALA A 147 7.43 1.36 23.88
C ALA A 147 6.58 0.15 24.29
N LEU A 148 5.26 0.30 24.36
CA LEU A 148 4.33 -0.80 24.64
C LEU A 148 4.40 -1.89 23.57
N SER A 149 4.39 -1.51 22.28
CA SER A 149 4.54 -2.46 21.17
C SER A 149 5.89 -3.20 21.21
N GLN A 150 6.98 -2.50 21.54
CA GLN A 150 8.28 -3.14 21.74
C GLN A 150 8.28 -4.11 22.92
N GLU A 151 7.58 -3.80 24.00
CA GLU A 151 7.46 -4.71 25.14
C GLU A 151 6.66 -5.97 24.77
N GLU A 152 5.56 -5.83 24.02
CA GLU A 152 4.77 -6.95 23.51
C GLU A 152 5.57 -7.86 22.59
N THR A 153 6.32 -7.29 21.63
CA THR A 153 7.19 -8.08 20.74
C THR A 153 8.29 -8.81 21.50
N ARG A 154 8.88 -8.19 22.53
CA ARG A 154 9.85 -8.86 23.42
C ARG A 154 9.22 -10.00 24.21
N LYS A 155 8.01 -9.81 24.74
CA LYS A 155 7.26 -10.87 25.44
C LYS A 155 6.96 -12.03 24.50
N ALA A 156 6.45 -11.75 23.31
CA ALA A 156 6.17 -12.76 22.29
C ALA A 156 7.44 -13.52 21.87
N ALA A 157 8.56 -12.82 21.68
CA ALA A 157 9.84 -13.46 21.38
C ALA A 157 10.32 -14.39 22.52
N ALA A 158 10.21 -13.94 23.78
CA ALA A 158 10.57 -14.75 24.93
C ALA A 158 9.65 -15.98 25.12
N GLU A 159 8.36 -15.84 24.82
CA GLU A 159 7.41 -16.96 24.81
C GLU A 159 7.73 -17.96 23.69
N HIS A 160 8.03 -17.47 22.49
CA HIS A 160 8.45 -18.30 21.37
C HIS A 160 9.74 -19.05 21.69
N GLU A 161 10.73 -18.41 22.29
CA GLU A 161 11.98 -19.04 22.72
C GLU A 161 11.70 -20.17 23.73
N LYS A 162 10.86 -19.92 24.74
CA LYS A 162 10.45 -20.96 25.71
C LYS A 162 9.73 -22.12 25.03
N ALA A 163 8.83 -21.84 24.09
CA ALA A 163 8.15 -22.88 23.32
C ALA A 163 9.14 -23.73 22.52
N MET A 164 10.12 -23.09 21.86
CA MET A 164 11.18 -23.78 21.13
C MET A 164 12.06 -24.63 22.05
N GLN A 165 12.39 -24.14 23.26
CA GLN A 165 13.13 -24.92 24.26
C GLN A 165 12.35 -26.15 24.73
N LEU A 166 11.03 -26.02 24.97
CA LEU A 166 10.18 -27.15 25.35
C LEU A 166 10.08 -28.18 24.22
N LEU A 167 9.94 -27.73 22.96
CA LEU A 167 9.94 -28.61 21.79
C LEU A 167 11.28 -29.33 21.64
N ALA A 168 12.41 -28.65 21.83
CA ALA A 168 13.73 -29.25 21.79
C ALA A 168 13.91 -30.31 22.90
N ALA A 169 13.48 -30.00 24.13
CA ALA A 169 13.51 -30.96 25.24
C ALA A 169 12.63 -32.18 24.98
N ALA A 170 11.41 -31.99 24.47
CA ALA A 170 10.52 -33.08 24.07
C ALA A 170 11.15 -33.94 22.97
N ARG A 171 11.82 -33.33 22.00
CA ARG A 171 12.51 -34.04 20.92
C ARG A 171 13.67 -34.91 21.44
N VAL A 172 14.45 -34.40 22.39
CA VAL A 172 15.51 -35.19 23.04
C VAL A 172 14.93 -36.41 23.75
N GLU A 173 13.83 -36.24 24.48
CA GLU A 173 13.17 -37.35 25.17
C GLU A 173 12.57 -38.37 24.19
N GLU A 174 11.98 -37.93 23.08
CA GLU A 174 11.52 -38.81 22.01
C GLU A 174 12.67 -39.65 21.43
N LEU A 175 13.82 -39.03 21.16
CA LEU A 175 15.01 -39.73 20.65
C LEU A 175 15.53 -40.75 21.67
N ARG A 176 15.51 -40.40 22.97
CA ARG A 176 15.90 -41.32 24.06
C ARG A 176 15.01 -42.55 24.09
N VAL A 177 13.69 -42.38 24.07
CA VAL A 177 12.72 -43.49 24.04
C VAL A 177 12.87 -44.33 22.77
N GLN A 178 13.17 -43.71 21.63
CA GLN A 178 13.43 -44.44 20.39
C GLN A 178 14.72 -45.25 20.45
N ALA A 179 15.79 -44.69 21.02
CA ALA A 179 17.07 -45.37 21.20
C ALA A 179 16.92 -46.59 22.11
N GLU A 180 16.17 -46.48 23.21
CA GLU A 180 15.88 -47.61 24.10
C GLU A 180 15.15 -48.75 23.36
N LYS A 181 14.16 -48.43 22.52
CA LYS A 181 13.42 -49.43 21.74
C LYS A 181 14.27 -50.12 20.66
N LEU A 182 15.20 -49.38 20.06
CA LEU A 182 16.02 -49.85 18.94
C LEU A 182 17.43 -50.28 19.35
N ALA A 183 17.73 -50.32 20.65
CA ALA A 183 19.08 -50.51 21.19
C ALA A 183 19.82 -51.72 20.59
N ALA A 184 19.14 -52.86 20.45
CA ALA A 184 19.73 -54.07 19.88
C ALA A 184 20.15 -53.90 18.40
N GLU A 185 19.34 -53.22 17.59
CA GLU A 185 19.70 -52.94 16.20
C GLU A 185 20.79 -51.88 16.12
N MET A 186 20.69 -50.83 16.93
CA MET A 186 21.72 -49.78 16.96
C MET A 186 23.10 -50.34 17.35
N GLU A 187 23.18 -51.24 18.33
CA GLU A 187 24.41 -51.92 18.71
C GLU A 187 24.94 -52.80 17.56
N ARG A 188 24.04 -53.56 16.91
CA ARG A 188 24.39 -54.43 15.77
C ARG A 188 25.01 -53.67 14.60
N TYR A 189 24.48 -52.50 14.25
CA TYR A 189 24.99 -51.69 13.12
C TYR A 189 25.90 -50.53 13.56
N GLN A 190 26.24 -50.42 14.85
CA GLN A 190 27.06 -49.35 15.42
C GLN A 190 26.53 -47.95 15.09
N VAL A 191 25.21 -47.76 15.22
CA VAL A 191 24.55 -46.48 14.92
C VAL A 191 24.66 -45.52 16.12
N PRO A 192 25.25 -44.33 15.96
CA PRO A 192 25.23 -43.30 17.00
C PRO A 192 23.81 -42.84 17.31
N VAL A 193 23.54 -42.47 18.56
CA VAL A 193 22.19 -42.04 18.98
C VAL A 193 21.73 -40.79 18.24
N GLU A 194 22.67 -39.91 17.89
CA GLU A 194 22.43 -38.67 17.17
C GLU A 194 21.83 -38.94 15.78
N TYR A 195 22.19 -40.07 15.16
CA TYR A 195 21.73 -40.42 13.83
C TYR A 195 20.25 -40.80 13.79
N LEU A 196 19.63 -41.10 14.93
CA LEU A 196 18.17 -41.31 15.01
C LEU A 196 17.37 -40.04 14.70
N ALA A 197 18.01 -38.85 14.70
CA ALA A 197 17.36 -37.65 14.22
C ALA A 197 17.06 -37.72 12.71
N ASN A 198 17.81 -38.54 11.94
CA ASN A 198 17.46 -38.86 10.56
C ASN A 198 16.28 -39.84 10.52
N THR A 199 15.15 -39.37 9.97
CA THR A 199 13.88 -40.12 9.97
C THR A 199 13.95 -41.39 9.11
N GLU A 200 14.67 -41.36 8.00
CA GLU A 200 14.79 -42.48 7.07
C GLU A 200 15.62 -43.63 7.67
N LEU A 201 16.72 -43.31 8.36
CA LEU A 201 17.51 -44.27 9.12
C LEU A 201 16.72 -44.84 10.30
N ALA A 202 16.02 -44.00 11.07
CA ALA A 202 15.18 -44.46 12.16
C ALA A 202 14.08 -45.43 11.67
N GLN A 203 13.51 -45.18 10.49
CA GLN A 203 12.57 -46.11 9.84
C GLN A 203 13.24 -47.40 9.37
N ALA A 204 14.46 -47.33 8.83
CA ALA A 204 15.22 -48.52 8.43
C ALA A 204 15.53 -49.42 9.64
N LEU A 205 15.95 -48.84 10.77
CA LEU A 205 16.17 -49.55 12.04
C LEU A 205 14.87 -50.18 12.58
N ARG A 206 13.74 -49.48 12.51
CA ARG A 206 12.43 -50.05 12.88
C ARG A 206 12.04 -51.22 11.98
N ARG A 207 12.38 -51.17 10.69
CA ARG A 207 12.13 -52.29 9.77
C ARG A 207 13.01 -53.49 10.08
N ALA A 208 14.28 -53.27 10.41
CA ALA A 208 15.18 -54.32 10.89
C ALA A 208 14.65 -54.98 12.17
N HIS A 209 14.28 -54.16 13.17
CA HIS A 209 13.73 -54.63 14.44
C HIS A 209 12.48 -55.50 14.28
N ASN A 210 11.61 -55.18 13.30
CA ASN A 210 10.38 -55.92 13.04
C ASN A 210 10.55 -57.08 12.05
N ALA A 211 11.74 -57.25 11.47
CA ALA A 211 11.98 -58.26 10.44
C ALA A 211 12.01 -59.67 11.05
N LYS A 212 11.07 -60.53 10.63
CA LYS A 212 10.95 -61.91 11.14
C LYS A 212 11.51 -62.97 10.18
N THR A 213 11.89 -62.57 8.96
CA THR A 213 12.38 -63.50 7.93
C THR A 213 13.80 -63.13 7.52
N PRO A 214 14.66 -64.11 7.15
CA PRO A 214 16.02 -63.83 6.70
C PRO A 214 16.07 -62.83 5.52
N LYS A 215 15.10 -62.92 4.60
CA LYS A 215 14.98 -62.00 3.48
C LYS A 215 14.65 -60.56 3.92
N ALA A 216 13.75 -60.40 4.90
CA ALA A 216 13.41 -59.07 5.42
C ALA A 216 14.57 -58.46 6.22
N VAL A 217 15.32 -59.28 6.96
CA VAL A 217 16.53 -58.85 7.67
C VAL A 217 17.59 -58.37 6.67
N ALA A 218 17.90 -59.16 5.64
CA ALA A 218 18.88 -58.79 4.63
C ALA A 218 18.52 -57.48 3.90
N ALA A 219 17.23 -57.26 3.61
CA ALA A 219 16.77 -56.01 3.00
C ALA A 219 16.93 -54.81 3.93
N ALA A 220 16.63 -54.98 5.22
CA ALA A 220 16.81 -53.91 6.20
C ALA A 220 18.31 -53.62 6.44
N ASP A 221 19.17 -54.64 6.42
CA ASP A 221 20.63 -54.48 6.51
C ASP A 221 21.17 -53.62 5.36
N GLU A 222 20.70 -53.82 4.12
CA GLU A 222 21.08 -53.01 2.96
C GLU A 222 20.63 -51.55 3.12
N ASP A 223 19.36 -51.34 3.47
CA ASP A 223 18.80 -49.99 3.65
C ASP A 223 19.51 -49.21 4.76
N ILE A 224 19.87 -49.85 5.87
CA ILE A 224 20.61 -49.21 6.96
C ILE A 224 22.01 -48.79 6.49
N LYS A 225 22.70 -49.64 5.71
CA LYS A 225 24.04 -49.32 5.16
C LYS A 225 23.98 -48.15 4.18
N GLU A 226 22.98 -48.12 3.29
CA GLU A 226 22.76 -47.00 2.38
C GLU A 226 22.56 -45.69 3.17
N ARG A 227 21.67 -45.70 4.18
CA ARG A 227 21.39 -44.50 4.99
C ARG A 227 22.57 -44.04 5.83
N MET A 228 23.33 -44.96 6.42
CA MET A 228 24.55 -44.61 7.14
C MET A 228 25.62 -44.00 6.23
N PHE A 229 25.76 -44.51 5.00
CA PHE A 229 26.69 -43.95 4.03
C PHE A 229 26.29 -42.52 3.63
N LEU A 230 25.01 -42.29 3.33
CA LEU A 230 24.48 -40.97 2.97
C LEU A 230 24.64 -39.96 4.12
N ILE A 231 24.35 -40.36 5.36
CA ILE A 231 24.58 -39.49 6.53
C ILE A 231 26.08 -39.17 6.69
N GLY A 232 26.97 -40.10 6.36
CA GLY A 232 28.41 -39.85 6.34
C GLY A 232 28.87 -38.86 5.26
N LYS A 233 28.06 -38.63 4.21
CA LYS A 233 28.34 -37.69 3.12
C LYS A 233 27.72 -36.32 3.35
N ASP A 234 26.42 -36.30 3.66
CA ASP A 234 25.62 -35.07 3.71
C ASP A 234 25.22 -34.67 5.15
N GLY A 235 25.60 -35.48 6.14
CA GLY A 235 25.18 -35.27 7.52
C GLY A 235 23.76 -35.79 7.80
N ILE A 236 23.33 -35.63 9.06
CA ILE A 236 22.10 -36.23 9.58
C ILE A 236 20.84 -35.65 8.90
N ASN A 237 20.89 -34.38 8.49
CA ASN A 237 19.77 -33.69 7.84
C ASN A 237 19.70 -33.95 6.32
N GLY A 238 20.72 -34.59 5.74
CA GLY A 238 20.87 -34.71 4.29
C GLY A 238 21.43 -33.44 3.63
N PRO A 239 21.48 -33.40 2.29
CA PRO A 239 22.08 -32.30 1.54
C PRO A 239 21.30 -31.00 1.75
N ASP A 240 22.01 -29.88 1.83
CA ASP A 240 21.36 -28.58 1.91
C ASP A 240 20.76 -28.14 0.56
N LEU A 241 19.90 -27.13 0.60
CA LEU A 241 19.19 -26.67 -0.60
C LEU A 241 20.15 -26.11 -1.65
N ASP A 242 21.26 -25.52 -1.23
CA ASP A 242 22.25 -24.91 -2.12
C ASP A 242 23.06 -25.98 -2.86
N GLN A 243 23.44 -27.07 -2.17
CA GLN A 243 24.06 -28.25 -2.74
C GLN A 243 23.14 -28.89 -3.79
N LEU A 244 21.87 -29.13 -3.44
CA LEU A 244 20.89 -29.67 -4.38
C LEU A 244 20.70 -28.76 -5.60
N ARG A 245 20.67 -27.45 -5.38
CA ARG A 245 20.55 -26.46 -6.45
C ARG A 245 21.75 -26.48 -7.39
N ASN A 246 22.95 -26.39 -6.85
CA ASN A 246 24.18 -26.37 -7.64
C ASN A 246 24.32 -27.65 -8.47
N GLU A 247 24.03 -28.80 -7.88
CA GLU A 247 24.14 -30.07 -8.59
C GLU A 247 23.05 -30.28 -9.65
N THR A 248 21.79 -29.98 -9.31
CA THR A 248 20.68 -30.20 -10.23
C THR A 248 20.76 -29.23 -11.40
N THR A 249 21.12 -27.96 -11.19
CA THR A 249 21.28 -26.99 -12.28
C THR A 249 22.47 -27.31 -13.19
N ALA A 250 23.52 -27.95 -12.66
CA ALA A 250 24.64 -28.42 -13.46
C ALA A 250 24.28 -29.68 -14.30
N SER A 251 23.35 -30.51 -13.82
CA SER A 251 23.04 -31.81 -14.41
C SER A 251 21.77 -31.81 -15.28
N VAL A 252 20.82 -30.91 -14.99
CA VAL A 252 19.50 -30.85 -15.62
C VAL A 252 19.31 -29.49 -16.31
N ASN A 253 19.32 -29.51 -17.64
CA ASN A 253 19.10 -28.31 -18.44
C ASN A 253 17.70 -27.73 -18.22
N GLY A 254 17.61 -26.44 -17.93
CA GLY A 254 16.35 -25.73 -17.69
C GLY A 254 15.93 -25.66 -16.22
N ALA A 255 16.60 -26.38 -15.32
CA ALA A 255 16.44 -26.17 -13.88
C ALA A 255 16.96 -24.78 -13.50
N ASN A 256 16.19 -24.08 -12.67
CA ASN A 256 16.52 -22.75 -12.16
C ASN A 256 16.07 -22.62 -10.70
N GLU A 257 16.42 -21.52 -10.05
CA GLU A 257 16.13 -21.28 -8.63
C GLU A 257 14.63 -21.35 -8.28
N SER A 258 13.74 -20.86 -9.16
CA SER A 258 12.28 -20.89 -8.90
C SER A 258 11.70 -22.31 -8.77
N HIS A 259 12.33 -23.32 -9.36
CA HIS A 259 11.85 -24.71 -9.22
C HIS A 259 12.10 -25.28 -7.82
N PHE A 260 13.06 -24.73 -7.06
CA PHE A 260 13.34 -25.15 -5.68
C PHE A 260 12.32 -24.62 -4.67
N GLU A 261 11.35 -23.83 -5.12
CA GLU A 261 10.16 -23.48 -4.33
C GLU A 261 9.14 -24.64 -4.29
N ASP A 262 9.19 -25.59 -5.23
CA ASP A 262 8.33 -26.80 -5.24
C ASP A 262 8.95 -27.91 -4.36
N PRO A 263 8.32 -28.29 -3.24
CA PRO A 263 8.84 -29.33 -2.35
C PRO A 263 9.06 -30.68 -3.04
N GLU A 264 8.25 -31.03 -4.04
CA GLU A 264 8.40 -32.29 -4.76
C GLU A 264 9.56 -32.24 -5.76
N PHE A 265 9.88 -31.06 -6.30
CA PHE A 265 11.09 -30.86 -7.10
C PHE A 265 12.35 -31.02 -6.24
N VAL A 266 12.37 -30.41 -5.05
CA VAL A 266 13.47 -30.56 -4.09
C VAL A 266 13.65 -32.02 -3.68
N LYS A 267 12.54 -32.74 -3.45
CA LYS A 267 12.58 -34.17 -3.14
C LYS A 267 13.14 -35.00 -4.29
N ALA A 268 12.72 -34.76 -5.52
CA ALA A 268 13.26 -35.46 -6.69
C ALA A 268 14.76 -35.16 -6.88
N ALA A 269 15.18 -33.91 -6.68
CA ALA A 269 16.59 -33.51 -6.69
C ALA A 269 17.40 -34.26 -5.62
N LYS A 270 16.85 -34.37 -4.40
CA LYS A 270 17.44 -35.16 -3.31
C LYS A 270 17.56 -36.64 -3.68
N GLU A 271 16.51 -37.26 -4.22
CA GLU A 271 16.53 -38.67 -4.63
C GLU A 271 17.57 -38.94 -5.74
N MET A 272 17.72 -38.03 -6.70
CA MET A 272 18.75 -38.09 -7.75
C MET A 272 20.16 -37.99 -7.15
N HIS A 273 20.37 -37.04 -6.24
CA HIS A 273 21.63 -36.85 -5.52
C HIS A 273 22.03 -38.09 -4.72
N GLU A 274 21.11 -38.63 -3.91
CA GLU A 274 21.35 -39.83 -3.12
C GLU A 274 21.69 -41.03 -4.01
N ALA A 275 20.97 -41.23 -5.11
CA ALA A 275 21.23 -42.33 -6.04
C ALA A 275 22.64 -42.25 -6.64
N LYS A 276 23.10 -41.05 -6.98
CA LYS A 276 24.46 -40.82 -7.48
C LYS A 276 25.52 -41.11 -6.42
N LEU A 277 25.36 -40.58 -5.20
CA LEU A 277 26.29 -40.86 -4.11
C LEU A 277 26.39 -42.34 -3.78
N LEU A 278 25.25 -43.04 -3.75
CA LEU A 278 25.22 -44.49 -3.53
C LEU A 278 25.94 -45.25 -4.65
N ALA A 279 25.81 -44.79 -5.91
CA ALA A 279 26.51 -45.41 -7.04
C ALA A 279 28.02 -45.21 -6.93
N GLU A 280 28.48 -44.00 -6.57
CA GLU A 280 29.89 -43.71 -6.28
C GLU A 280 30.42 -44.53 -5.10
N GLY A 281 29.58 -44.80 -4.11
CA GLY A 281 29.87 -45.67 -2.97
C GLY A 281 29.90 -47.18 -3.30
N GLY A 282 29.63 -47.57 -4.55
CA GLY A 282 29.62 -48.95 -5.00
C GLY A 282 28.41 -49.77 -4.53
N PHE A 283 27.34 -49.12 -4.08
CA PHE A 283 26.08 -49.78 -3.77
C PHE A 283 25.40 -50.25 -5.06
N LYS A 284 24.64 -51.35 -5.00
CA LYS A 284 23.91 -51.89 -6.17
C LYS A 284 22.43 -51.52 -6.18
N GLY A 285 21.96 -50.93 -5.08
CA GLY A 285 20.55 -50.66 -4.82
C GLY A 285 19.85 -51.86 -4.17
N SER A 286 18.67 -51.61 -3.65
CA SER A 286 17.83 -52.62 -3.00
C SER A 286 17.36 -53.73 -3.94
N GLN A 287 16.94 -54.86 -3.37
CA GLN A 287 16.27 -55.96 -4.09
C GLN A 287 15.06 -55.56 -4.97
N TRP A 288 14.46 -54.39 -4.75
CA TRP A 288 13.25 -53.94 -5.44
C TRP A 288 13.51 -52.93 -6.56
N MET A 289 14.63 -52.21 -6.50
CA MET A 289 15.01 -51.19 -7.49
C MET A 289 16.54 -51.05 -7.50
N SER A 290 17.13 -51.11 -8.68
CA SER A 290 18.54 -50.75 -8.88
C SER A 290 18.75 -49.24 -8.66
N LEU A 291 19.99 -48.81 -8.39
CA LEU A 291 20.29 -47.39 -8.28
C LEU A 291 20.01 -46.62 -9.59
N GLU A 292 20.25 -47.24 -10.73
CA GLU A 292 19.94 -46.69 -12.05
C GLU A 292 18.44 -46.40 -12.18
N GLN A 293 17.58 -47.34 -11.78
CA GLN A 293 16.13 -47.12 -11.77
C GLN A 293 15.68 -46.03 -10.80
N ARG A 294 16.36 -45.89 -9.65
CA ARG A 294 16.09 -44.80 -8.70
C ARG A 294 16.48 -43.44 -9.30
N TYR A 295 17.63 -43.38 -9.97
CA TYR A 295 18.11 -42.19 -10.66
C TYR A 295 17.18 -41.81 -11.81
N GLU A 296 16.84 -42.74 -12.71
CA GLU A 296 15.92 -42.51 -13.83
C GLU A 296 14.54 -42.03 -13.37
N ARG A 297 14.04 -42.59 -12.27
CA ARG A 297 12.77 -42.15 -11.68
C ARG A 297 12.85 -40.71 -11.18
N ALA A 298 13.90 -40.37 -10.43
CA ALA A 298 14.09 -39.04 -9.90
C ALA A 298 14.26 -38.01 -11.03
N GLU A 299 15.05 -38.35 -12.04
CA GLU A 299 15.24 -37.55 -13.25
C GLU A 299 13.91 -37.32 -13.99
N LYS A 300 13.09 -38.36 -14.15
CA LYS A 300 11.77 -38.24 -14.78
C LYS A 300 10.83 -37.32 -14.00
N GLU A 301 10.84 -37.37 -12.67
CA GLU A 301 10.05 -36.47 -11.83
C GLU A 301 10.53 -35.01 -11.96
N LEU A 302 11.84 -34.78 -11.98
CA LEU A 302 12.41 -33.44 -12.24
C LEU A 302 11.94 -32.90 -13.59
N PHE A 303 12.05 -33.67 -14.67
CA PHE A 303 11.59 -33.24 -15.99
C PHE A 303 10.08 -32.98 -16.06
N ALA A 304 9.27 -33.83 -15.44
CA ALA A 304 7.82 -33.63 -15.40
C ALA A 304 7.43 -32.30 -14.73
N ARG A 305 8.18 -31.89 -13.70
CA ARG A 305 7.97 -30.62 -12.98
C ARG A 305 8.51 -29.40 -13.72
N LEU A 306 9.61 -29.55 -14.47
CA LEU A 306 10.13 -28.49 -15.36
C LEU A 306 9.12 -28.13 -16.47
N GLU A 307 8.42 -29.12 -17.04
CA GLU A 307 7.42 -28.89 -18.09
C GLU A 307 6.16 -28.13 -17.58
N GLY A 308 5.88 -28.17 -16.28
CA GLY A 308 4.75 -27.45 -15.67
C GLY A 308 4.87 -25.94 -15.80
N VAL A 309 6.07 -25.40 -15.56
CA VAL A 309 6.37 -23.96 -15.61
C VAL A 309 6.45 -23.46 -17.06
N GLY A 310 6.99 -24.28 -17.99
CA GLY A 310 7.03 -23.95 -19.41
C GLY A 310 5.65 -23.69 -20.02
N ARG A 311 4.66 -24.52 -19.68
CA ARG A 311 3.26 -24.34 -20.12
C ARG A 311 2.59 -23.11 -19.50
N GLU A 312 2.90 -22.76 -18.25
CA GLU A 312 2.37 -21.54 -17.61
C GLU A 312 2.91 -20.25 -18.25
N ILE A 313 4.19 -20.22 -18.60
CA ILE A 313 4.82 -19.09 -19.28
C ILE A 313 4.24 -18.95 -20.70
N GLU A 314 4.12 -20.06 -21.43
CA GLU A 314 3.52 -20.09 -22.78
C GLU A 314 2.07 -19.57 -22.77
N ASN A 315 1.26 -20.02 -21.81
CA ASN A 315 -0.13 -19.56 -21.67
C ASN A 315 -0.23 -18.06 -21.33
N ARG A 316 0.70 -17.53 -20.51
CA ARG A 316 0.71 -16.10 -20.15
C ARG A 316 1.09 -15.20 -21.33
N VAL A 317 2.04 -15.63 -22.16
CA VAL A 317 2.51 -14.86 -23.32
C VAL A 317 1.48 -14.91 -24.46
N THR A 318 0.97 -16.10 -24.78
CA THR A 318 0.01 -16.30 -25.89
C THR A 318 -1.38 -15.70 -25.63
N ALA A 319 -1.83 -15.68 -24.37
CA ALA A 319 -3.11 -15.04 -23.99
C ALA A 319 -3.09 -13.51 -24.15
N ASN A 320 -1.92 -12.87 -24.02
CA ASN A 320 -1.80 -11.42 -24.10
C ASN A 320 -1.74 -10.93 -25.57
N ASP A 321 -1.03 -11.66 -26.42
CA ASP A 321 -0.92 -11.34 -27.86
C ASP A 321 -2.25 -11.55 -28.59
N SER A 322 -3.01 -12.58 -28.24
CA SER A 322 -4.32 -12.86 -28.85
C SER A 322 -5.37 -11.79 -28.55
N ASN A 323 -5.34 -11.17 -27.36
CA ASN A 323 -6.22 -10.04 -27.03
C ASN A 323 -5.78 -8.75 -27.75
N ARG A 324 -4.48 -8.49 -27.84
CA ARG A 324 -3.94 -7.30 -28.53
C ARG A 324 -4.24 -7.32 -30.03
N LEU A 325 -4.15 -8.48 -30.67
CA LEU A 325 -4.45 -8.63 -32.10
C LEU A 325 -5.95 -8.47 -32.41
N LYS A 326 -6.84 -8.92 -31.50
CA LYS A 326 -8.30 -8.73 -31.64
C LYS A 326 -8.69 -7.26 -31.56
N ASP A 327 -8.14 -6.51 -30.62
CA ASP A 327 -8.45 -5.08 -30.44
C ASP A 327 -7.96 -4.21 -31.60
N GLN A 328 -6.80 -4.55 -32.18
CA GLN A 328 -6.27 -3.85 -33.35
C GLN A 328 -7.03 -4.17 -34.63
N GLY A 329 -7.44 -5.43 -34.83
CA GLY A 329 -8.26 -5.85 -35.97
C GLY A 329 -9.63 -5.15 -36.00
N LEU A 330 -10.32 -5.07 -34.86
CA LEU A 330 -11.63 -4.43 -34.76
C LEU A 330 -11.60 -2.92 -35.01
N LYS A 331 -10.53 -2.22 -34.59
CA LYS A 331 -10.37 -0.78 -34.85
C LYS A 331 -10.05 -0.48 -36.31
N ALA A 332 -9.22 -1.29 -36.96
CA ALA A 332 -8.83 -1.07 -38.37
C ALA A 332 -9.96 -1.38 -39.37
N GLU A 333 -10.79 -2.40 -39.11
CA GLU A 333 -11.95 -2.72 -39.96
C GLU A 333 -13.07 -1.69 -39.86
N SER A 334 -13.33 -1.13 -38.66
CA SER A 334 -14.43 -0.18 -38.47
C SER A 334 -14.20 1.17 -39.17
N THR A 335 -12.95 1.62 -39.30
CA THR A 335 -12.63 2.89 -39.99
C THR A 335 -12.51 2.71 -41.51
N SER A 336 -12.07 1.54 -41.99
CA SER A 336 -11.80 1.33 -43.42
C SER A 336 -13.06 1.07 -44.26
N ALA A 337 -14.13 0.52 -43.65
CA ALA A 337 -15.38 0.22 -44.34
C ALA A 337 -16.33 1.43 -44.49
N ALA A 338 -16.34 2.35 -43.53
CA ALA A 338 -17.23 3.52 -43.55
C ALA A 338 -16.77 4.62 -44.52
N ASP A 339 -15.44 4.76 -44.70
CA ASP A 339 -14.84 5.83 -45.50
C ASP A 339 -14.44 5.36 -46.93
N TYR A 340 -14.87 4.16 -47.33
CA TYR A 340 -14.57 3.64 -48.67
C TYR A 340 -15.56 4.20 -49.69
N GLY A 341 -15.06 5.05 -50.58
CA GLY A 341 -15.87 5.77 -51.57
C GLY A 341 -16.32 7.18 -51.15
N SER A 342 -15.88 7.70 -49.99
CA SER A 342 -16.15 9.09 -49.58
C SER A 342 -15.49 10.11 -50.54
N ALA A 343 -16.08 11.30 -50.64
CA ALA A 343 -15.57 12.38 -51.50
C ALA A 343 -14.14 12.79 -51.10
N GLU A 344 -13.83 12.80 -49.82
CA GLU A 344 -12.50 13.15 -49.28
C GLU A 344 -11.41 12.16 -49.73
N ARG A 345 -11.72 10.85 -49.79
CA ARG A 345 -10.77 9.86 -50.32
C ARG A 345 -10.52 10.05 -51.82
N GLN A 346 -11.56 10.39 -52.58
CA GLN A 346 -11.45 10.64 -54.03
C GLN A 346 -10.61 11.89 -54.33
N GLU A 347 -10.73 12.94 -53.51
CA GLU A 347 -9.88 14.12 -53.61
C GLU A 347 -8.42 13.80 -53.25
N ALA A 348 -8.19 13.03 -52.18
CA ALA A 348 -6.86 12.58 -51.81
C ALA A 348 -6.20 11.71 -52.89
N PHE A 349 -6.97 10.82 -53.55
CA PHE A 349 -6.47 10.02 -54.66
C PHE A 349 -6.15 10.87 -55.88
N ALA A 350 -7.03 11.80 -56.27
CA ALA A 350 -6.76 12.74 -57.37
C ALA A 350 -5.51 13.59 -57.10
N ALA A 351 -5.32 14.06 -55.87
CA ALA A 351 -4.12 14.78 -55.44
C ALA A 351 -2.86 13.90 -55.52
N SER A 352 -2.95 12.62 -55.13
CA SER A 352 -1.84 11.67 -55.27
C SER A 352 -1.43 11.48 -56.73
N LEU A 353 -2.39 11.45 -57.66
CA LEU A 353 -2.13 11.29 -59.09
C LEU A 353 -1.50 12.53 -59.73
N ALA A 354 -1.86 13.73 -59.27
CA ALA A 354 -1.23 14.98 -59.68
C ALA A 354 0.26 15.02 -59.29
N THR A 355 0.61 14.43 -58.15
CA THR A 355 1.99 14.39 -57.64
C THR A 355 2.89 13.44 -58.46
N THR A 356 2.30 12.45 -59.13
CA THR A 356 3.01 11.51 -60.02
C THR A 356 3.28 12.01 -61.45
N GLY A 357 2.94 13.27 -61.77
CA GLY A 357 3.25 13.89 -63.07
C GLY A 357 2.32 13.48 -64.23
N ALA A 358 1.15 12.92 -63.93
CA ALA A 358 0.14 12.59 -64.94
C ALA A 358 -0.54 13.85 -65.49
N ASN A 359 -0.88 13.87 -66.79
CA ASN A 359 -1.56 15.04 -67.38
C ASN A 359 -3.04 15.13 -66.95
N GLU A 360 -3.65 16.30 -67.08
CA GLU A 360 -4.97 16.58 -66.52
C GLU A 360 -6.11 15.71 -67.11
N THR A 361 -5.98 15.26 -68.35
CA THR A 361 -6.94 14.32 -68.96
C THR A 361 -6.80 12.90 -68.43
N GLN A 362 -5.57 12.46 -68.11
CA GLN A 362 -5.31 11.16 -67.48
C GLN A 362 -5.74 11.13 -66.01
N VAL A 363 -5.51 12.21 -65.26
CA VAL A 363 -5.99 12.33 -63.87
C VAL A 363 -7.52 12.27 -63.83
N ARG A 364 -8.21 13.02 -64.71
CA ARG A 364 -9.68 12.96 -64.81
C ARG A 364 -10.20 11.59 -65.22
N GLY A 365 -9.55 10.91 -66.16
CA GLY A 365 -9.93 9.56 -66.56
C GLY A 365 -9.79 8.54 -65.43
N ARG A 366 -8.70 8.61 -64.65
CA ARG A 366 -8.44 7.70 -63.54
C ARG A 366 -9.30 7.99 -62.31
N ALA A 367 -9.55 9.26 -62.01
CA ALA A 367 -10.48 9.66 -60.95
C ALA A 367 -11.93 9.24 -61.28
N ALA A 368 -12.34 9.30 -62.56
CA ALA A 368 -13.64 8.80 -62.99
C ALA A 368 -13.76 7.27 -62.86
N ALA A 369 -12.69 6.53 -63.17
CA ALA A 369 -12.64 5.07 -63.00
C ALA A 369 -12.72 4.67 -61.51
N GLU A 370 -11.99 5.34 -60.62
CA GLU A 370 -12.08 5.10 -59.17
C GLU A 370 -13.50 5.36 -58.63
N ARG A 371 -14.16 6.43 -59.11
CA ARG A 371 -15.55 6.72 -58.74
C ARG A 371 -16.54 5.63 -59.22
N SER A 372 -16.26 4.95 -60.33
CA SER A 372 -17.08 3.81 -60.79
C SER A 372 -16.84 2.52 -60.00
N GLU A 373 -15.70 2.39 -59.34
CA GLU A 373 -15.29 1.22 -58.52
C GLU A 373 -15.63 1.39 -57.04
N GLY A 374 -16.66 2.20 -56.72
CA GLY A 374 -17.04 2.65 -55.36
C GLY A 374 -17.49 1.58 -54.36
N THR A 375 -17.13 0.31 -54.56
CA THR A 375 -17.42 -0.79 -53.64
C THR A 375 -16.14 -1.26 -52.95
N HIS A 376 -16.15 -1.32 -51.61
CA HIS A 376 -15.03 -1.86 -50.83
C HIS A 376 -14.71 -3.30 -51.28
N PRO A 377 -13.43 -3.72 -51.36
CA PRO A 377 -13.04 -5.05 -51.85
C PRO A 377 -13.68 -6.21 -51.07
N SER A 378 -14.14 -5.99 -49.83
CA SER A 378 -14.94 -6.98 -49.10
C SER A 378 -16.32 -7.26 -49.72
N GLY A 379 -16.89 -6.31 -50.47
CA GLY A 379 -18.13 -6.48 -51.24
C GLY A 379 -17.98 -7.37 -52.48
N ALA A 380 -16.76 -7.52 -53.01
CA ALA A 380 -16.48 -8.48 -54.10
C ALA A 380 -16.53 -9.94 -53.60
N VAL A 381 -16.35 -10.17 -52.29
CA VAL A 381 -16.37 -11.51 -51.68
C VAL A 381 -17.80 -11.98 -51.37
N THR A 382 -18.78 -11.06 -51.29
CA THR A 382 -20.17 -11.39 -50.96
C THR A 382 -21.06 -11.71 -52.16
N MET A 383 -20.63 -11.38 -53.40
CA MET A 383 -21.37 -11.64 -54.65
C MET A 383 -21.36 -13.10 -55.12
N GLY A 384 -20.78 -14.03 -54.36
CA GLY A 384 -20.72 -15.47 -54.68
C GLY A 384 -21.99 -16.28 -54.35
N LYS A 385 -23.12 -15.66 -54.01
CA LYS A 385 -24.32 -16.37 -53.53
C LYS A 385 -25.59 -15.99 -54.32
N GLY A 386 -25.69 -16.48 -55.56
CA GLY A 386 -26.90 -16.37 -56.39
C GLY A 386 -26.93 -17.42 -57.51
N ALA A 387 -27.99 -18.23 -57.56
CA ALA A 387 -28.06 -19.54 -58.23
C ALA A 387 -28.54 -19.54 -59.70
N ALA A 388 -28.12 -20.56 -60.48
CA ALA A 388 -28.84 -21.20 -61.61
C ALA A 388 -27.96 -22.33 -62.21
N LYS A 389 -28.40 -23.50 -62.72
CA LYS A 389 -29.65 -24.26 -62.82
C LYS A 389 -29.25 -25.67 -63.33
N ALA A 390 -29.91 -26.73 -62.87
CA ALA A 390 -29.60 -28.13 -63.26
C ALA A 390 -30.26 -28.60 -64.58
N ARG A 391 -29.67 -29.62 -65.26
CA ARG A 391 -30.28 -30.64 -66.18
C ARG A 391 -29.26 -31.79 -66.43
N LYS A 392 -29.49 -33.04 -65.95
CA LYS A 392 -30.01 -34.30 -66.60
C LYS A 392 -29.07 -34.87 -67.71
N ALA A 393 -28.69 -36.17 -67.87
CA ALA A 393 -29.14 -37.49 -67.40
C ALA A 393 -28.07 -38.65 -67.58
N ARG A 394 -28.22 -39.74 -66.79
CA ARG A 394 -28.01 -41.22 -66.98
C ARG A 394 -26.83 -41.90 -67.76
N ALA A 395 -26.08 -42.70 -67.00
CA ALA A 395 -25.84 -44.19 -67.01
C ALA A 395 -25.30 -45.01 -68.21
N GLY A 396 -24.30 -45.87 -67.90
CA GLY A 396 -23.90 -47.14 -68.56
C GLY A 396 -22.42 -47.16 -69.03
N ALA A 397 -21.61 -48.22 -69.06
CA ALA A 397 -21.51 -49.57 -68.49
C ALA A 397 -20.21 -50.23 -69.06
N SER A 398 -19.71 -51.29 -68.38
CA SER A 398 -18.72 -52.34 -68.77
C SER A 398 -17.35 -52.21 -68.08
N MET A 399 -16.91 -53.14 -67.20
CA MET A 399 -16.66 -54.60 -67.29
C MET A 399 -15.53 -54.98 -68.27
N GLY A 400 -14.37 -55.30 -67.71
CA GLY A 400 -13.26 -56.01 -68.36
C GLY A 400 -12.42 -56.69 -67.28
N ALA A 401 -12.44 -58.02 -67.25
CA ALA A 401 -11.75 -58.87 -66.29
C ALA A 401 -10.85 -59.86 -67.04
N GLU A 402 -9.58 -59.99 -66.65
CA GLU A 402 -8.73 -61.18 -66.85
C GLU A 402 -7.73 -61.24 -65.68
N ARG A 403 -7.88 -62.15 -64.70
CA ARG A 403 -7.36 -63.54 -64.63
C ARG A 403 -5.84 -63.69 -64.73
N GLY A 404 -5.17 -63.81 -63.57
CA GLY A 404 -3.86 -64.44 -63.40
C GLY A 404 -3.97 -65.66 -62.47
N LYS A 405 -3.67 -66.85 -63.00
CA LYS A 405 -3.66 -68.15 -62.32
C LYS A 405 -2.60 -68.21 -61.22
N GLY A 406 -2.95 -68.81 -60.08
CA GLY A 406 -2.04 -69.44 -59.14
C GLY A 406 -2.74 -70.63 -58.50
N GLY A 407 -2.16 -71.82 -58.59
CA GLY A 407 -2.58 -73.01 -57.86
C GLY A 407 -1.36 -73.91 -57.65
N PRO A 408 -1.51 -75.11 -57.08
CA PRO A 408 -2.52 -75.55 -56.12
C PRO A 408 -1.87 -76.10 -54.83
N GLY A 409 -2.63 -76.09 -53.73
CA GLY A 409 -2.32 -76.84 -52.53
C GLY A 409 -3.34 -77.97 -52.33
N ARG A 410 -2.86 -79.20 -52.56
CA ARG A 410 -3.40 -80.53 -52.18
C ARG A 410 -4.77 -80.99 -52.68
#